data_AF-A0A1I0GQ95-F1
#
_entry.id   AF-A0A1I0GQ95-F1
#
_cell.length_a   1.000
_cell.length_b   1.000
_cell.length_c   1.000
_cell.angle_alpha   90.00
_cell.angle_beta   90.00
_cell.angle_gamma   90.00
#
_symmetry.space_group_name_H-M   'P 1'
#
loop_
_entity.id
_entity.type
_entity.pdbx_description
1 polymer ?
#
loop_
_entity_poly.entity_id
_entity_poly.type
_entity_poly.pdbx_seq_one_letter_code
_entity_poly.pdbx_strand_id
1 'polypeptide(L)'
;MDIDQAFELILEHYNGQFKNEKSKPYKLNERFTGNEFNYKRVYTREGDDWHWLTITNKGEGQFMATFTDEKGKITDWHFYSVKGNELILSDKERVEKDGRLSFKHQINKKIAEAKHTIINEPNKHRKRGEISL
;
A
#
# COMPACT_ATOMS: atom_id res chain seq x y z
N MET A 1 6.41 11.21 -1.65
CA MET A 1 5.78 10.14 -0.85
C MET A 1 6.85 9.14 -0.51
N ASP A 2 6.97 8.75 0.76
CA ASP A 2 7.91 7.69 1.17
C ASP A 2 7.35 6.29 0.92
N ILE A 3 8.19 5.27 1.08
CA ILE A 3 7.84 3.87 0.79
C ILE A 3 6.71 3.38 1.71
N ASP A 4 6.75 3.75 2.98
CA ASP A 4 5.79 3.28 3.98
C ASP A 4 4.41 3.90 3.71
N GLN A 5 4.36 5.18 3.38
CA GLN A 5 3.14 5.86 2.92
C GLN A 5 2.55 5.19 1.68
N ALA A 6 3.38 4.76 0.72
CA ALA A 6 2.90 4.07 -0.46
C ALA A 6 2.26 2.71 -0.09
N PHE A 7 2.87 1.93 0.82
CA PHE A 7 2.27 0.70 1.33
C PHE A 7 0.90 0.94 1.99
N GLU A 8 0.80 1.97 2.84
CA GLU A 8 -0.46 2.31 3.51
C GLU A 8 -1.54 2.74 2.51
N LEU A 9 -1.20 3.61 1.55
CA LEU A 9 -2.16 4.07 0.54
C LEU A 9 -2.63 2.94 -0.39
N ILE A 10 -1.76 1.99 -0.72
CA ILE A 10 -2.15 0.80 -1.48
C ILE A 10 -3.09 -0.07 -0.63
N LEU A 11 -2.78 -0.31 0.66
CA LEU A 11 -3.66 -1.06 1.56
C LEU A 11 -5.03 -0.39 1.72
N GLU A 12 -5.06 0.92 1.93
CA GLU A 12 -6.28 1.72 2.03
C GLU A 12 -7.12 1.64 0.75
N HIS A 13 -6.48 1.70 -0.43
CA HIS A 13 -7.16 1.55 -1.69
C HIS A 13 -7.93 0.24 -1.77
N TYR A 14 -7.35 -0.88 -1.32
CA TYR A 14 -8.03 -2.17 -1.31
C TYR A 14 -9.08 -2.26 -0.21
N ASN A 15 -8.75 -1.89 1.02
CA ASN A 15 -9.73 -1.89 2.11
C ASN A 15 -10.93 -0.96 1.81
N GLY A 16 -10.74 0.09 1.02
CA GLY A 16 -11.80 0.97 0.52
C GLY A 16 -12.73 0.32 -0.52
N GLN A 17 -12.23 -0.59 -1.36
CA GLN A 17 -13.05 -1.31 -2.35
C GLN A 17 -14.01 -2.31 -1.71
N PHE A 18 -13.64 -2.88 -0.55
CA PHE A 18 -14.41 -3.92 0.13
C PHE A 18 -15.35 -3.39 1.23
N LYS A 19 -15.52 -2.07 1.38
CA LYS A 19 -16.39 -1.48 2.42
C LYS A 19 -17.86 -1.90 2.35
N ASN A 20 -18.31 -2.44 1.21
CA ASN A 20 -19.69 -2.87 0.99
C ASN A 20 -19.89 -4.38 1.09
N GLU A 21 -18.84 -5.17 1.31
CA GLU A 21 -18.91 -6.61 1.48
C GLU A 21 -18.72 -6.97 2.95
N LYS A 22 -19.39 -8.03 3.44
CA LYS A 22 -19.23 -8.58 4.80
C LYS A 22 -17.78 -9.06 5.11
N SER A 23 -16.85 -8.85 4.18
CA SER A 23 -15.43 -9.16 4.30
C SER A 23 -14.74 -8.25 5.30
N LYS A 24 -13.99 -8.86 6.22
CA LYS A 24 -13.10 -8.14 7.14
C LYS A 24 -11.95 -7.46 6.37
N PRO A 25 -11.44 -6.31 6.86
CA PRO A 25 -10.31 -5.63 6.23
C PRO A 25 -9.03 -6.45 6.31
N TYR A 26 -8.12 -6.20 5.36
CA TYR A 26 -6.76 -6.72 5.41
C TYR A 26 -5.99 -6.10 6.58
N LYS A 27 -5.27 -6.92 7.34
CA LYS A 27 -4.36 -6.54 8.43
C LYS A 27 -2.96 -7.06 8.13
N LEU A 28 -1.93 -6.36 8.63
CA LEU A 28 -0.54 -6.78 8.44
C LEU A 28 -0.31 -8.14 9.07
N ASN A 29 0.36 -9.03 8.35
CA ASN A 29 0.80 -10.33 8.83
C ASN A 29 2.30 -10.28 9.09
N GLU A 30 2.66 -10.06 10.34
CA GLU A 30 4.05 -9.94 10.78
C GLU A 30 4.86 -11.22 10.56
N ARG A 31 4.22 -12.39 10.59
CA ARG A 31 4.89 -13.69 10.39
C ARG A 31 5.45 -13.86 8.98
N PHE A 32 4.76 -13.33 7.97
CA PHE A 32 5.14 -13.49 6.56
C PHE A 32 5.65 -12.18 5.92
N THR A 33 5.53 -11.06 6.63
CA THR A 33 6.20 -9.82 6.28
C THR A 33 7.69 -9.99 6.55
N GLY A 34 8.53 -9.68 5.57
CA GLY A 34 9.98 -9.85 5.69
C GLY A 34 10.59 -8.76 6.56
N ASN A 35 11.49 -9.13 7.47
CA ASN A 35 12.14 -8.21 8.40
C ASN A 35 13.43 -7.57 7.84
N GLU A 36 14.03 -8.15 6.81
CA GLU A 36 15.42 -7.81 6.47
C GLU A 36 15.55 -6.67 5.47
N PHE A 37 14.55 -6.42 4.61
CA PHE A 37 14.52 -5.24 3.76
C PHE A 37 13.08 -4.92 3.39
N ASN A 38 12.72 -3.63 3.44
CA ASN A 38 11.37 -3.04 3.23
C ASN A 38 10.71 -3.32 1.86
N TYR A 39 11.04 -4.42 1.19
CA TYR A 39 10.60 -4.75 -0.15
C TYR A 39 9.31 -5.56 -0.21
N LYS A 40 8.79 -6.10 0.91
CA LYS A 40 7.55 -6.90 0.89
C LYS A 40 6.79 -6.83 2.20
N ARG A 41 5.49 -6.51 2.11
CA ARG A 41 4.51 -6.61 3.20
C ARG A 41 3.40 -7.58 2.81
N VAL A 42 3.04 -8.47 3.72
CA VAL A 42 1.97 -9.46 3.54
C VAL A 42 0.82 -9.09 4.46
N TYR A 43 -0.38 -9.07 3.92
CA TYR A 43 -1.60 -8.74 4.64
C TYR A 43 -2.60 -9.88 4.49
N THR A 44 -3.32 -10.18 5.56
CA THR A 44 -4.33 -11.25 5.59
C THR A 44 -5.65 -10.74 6.13
N ARG A 45 -6.73 -11.48 5.84
CA ARG A 45 -8.03 -11.26 6.47
C ARG A 45 -8.18 -12.19 7.66
N GLU A 46 -8.88 -11.72 8.68
CA GLU A 46 -9.08 -12.51 9.89
C GLU A 46 -10.04 -13.68 9.62
N GLY A 47 -9.59 -14.90 9.95
CA GLY A 47 -10.28 -16.15 9.61
C GLY A 47 -9.96 -16.69 8.22
N ASP A 48 -8.94 -16.13 7.55
CA ASP A 48 -8.57 -16.47 6.19
C ASP A 48 -7.06 -16.71 6.07
N ASP A 49 -6.70 -17.98 6.02
CA ASP A 49 -5.30 -18.40 5.98
C ASP A 49 -4.66 -18.24 4.61
N TRP A 50 -5.44 -18.05 3.54
CA TRP A 50 -4.95 -18.16 2.17
C TRP A 50 -5.23 -16.95 1.28
N HIS A 51 -6.27 -16.15 1.53
CA HIS A 51 -6.47 -14.91 0.77
C HIS A 51 -5.56 -13.79 1.29
N TRP A 52 -4.36 -13.77 0.73
CA TRP A 52 -3.35 -12.77 1.03
C TRP A 52 -3.38 -11.64 0.02
N LEU A 53 -3.15 -10.43 0.54
CA LEU A 53 -2.65 -9.30 -0.21
C LEU A 53 -1.15 -9.20 0.06
N THR A 54 -0.34 -9.41 -0.96
CA THR A 54 1.11 -9.18 -0.86
C THR A 54 1.48 -7.93 -1.65
N ILE A 55 2.06 -6.93 -0.99
CA ILE A 55 2.59 -5.74 -1.65
C ILE A 55 4.11 -5.85 -1.66
N THR A 56 4.72 -5.74 -2.84
CA THR A 56 6.16 -5.78 -3.03
C THR A 56 6.64 -4.46 -3.61
N ASN A 57 7.59 -3.79 -2.96
CA ASN A 57 8.32 -2.67 -3.54
C ASN A 57 9.38 -3.25 -4.50
N LYS A 58 9.37 -2.77 -5.75
CA LYS A 58 10.24 -3.24 -6.84
C LYS A 58 11.46 -2.34 -7.07
N GLY A 59 11.66 -1.33 -6.24
CA GLY A 59 12.63 -0.25 -6.44
C GLY A 59 12.03 0.94 -7.18
N GLU A 60 12.72 2.08 -7.15
CA GLU A 60 12.40 3.28 -7.96
C GLU A 60 10.94 3.79 -7.82
N GLY A 61 10.34 3.60 -6.64
CA GLY A 61 8.95 4.00 -6.39
C GLY A 61 7.90 3.11 -7.08
N GLN A 62 8.28 1.94 -7.59
CA GLN A 62 7.37 0.96 -8.18
C GLN A 62 6.94 -0.08 -7.15
N PHE A 63 5.66 -0.48 -7.21
CA PHE A 63 5.08 -1.48 -6.33
C PHE A 63 4.21 -2.45 -7.11
N MET A 64 4.16 -3.69 -6.64
CA MET A 64 3.31 -4.74 -7.17
C MET A 64 2.49 -5.34 -6.05
N ALA A 65 1.17 -5.23 -6.14
CA ALA A 65 0.24 -5.92 -5.26
C ALA A 65 -0.20 -7.24 -5.92
N THR A 66 -0.14 -8.34 -5.16
CA THR A 66 -0.51 -9.70 -5.60
C THR A 66 -1.65 -10.21 -4.74
N PHE A 67 -2.65 -10.79 -5.39
CA PHE A 67 -3.84 -11.37 -4.77
C PHE A 67 -3.82 -12.87 -4.89
N THR A 68 -4.35 -13.53 -3.87
CA THR A 68 -4.51 -14.98 -3.84
C THR A 68 -5.95 -15.37 -3.54
N ASP A 69 -6.39 -16.50 -4.09
CA ASP A 69 -7.69 -17.12 -3.80
C ASP A 69 -7.67 -17.94 -2.49
N GLU A 70 -8.80 -18.59 -2.18
CA GLU A 70 -9.00 -19.43 -0.98
C GLU A 70 -8.04 -20.62 -0.87
N LYS A 71 -7.32 -20.93 -1.94
CA LYS A 71 -6.35 -22.03 -2.04
C LYS A 71 -4.92 -21.51 -2.07
N GLY A 72 -4.72 -20.21 -1.85
CA GLY A 72 -3.42 -19.55 -1.85
C GLY A 72 -2.88 -19.32 -3.26
N LYS A 73 -3.71 -19.43 -4.29
CA LYS A 73 -3.28 -19.30 -5.67
C LYS A 73 -3.36 -17.87 -6.14
N ILE A 74 -2.31 -17.39 -6.80
CA ILE A 74 -2.29 -16.06 -7.39
C ILE A 74 -3.40 -15.90 -8.43
N THR A 75 -4.23 -14.87 -8.29
CA THR A 75 -5.31 -14.56 -9.24
C THR A 75 -5.10 -13.24 -9.95
N ASP A 76 -4.47 -12.26 -9.31
CA ASP A 76 -4.33 -10.92 -9.88
C ASP A 76 -3.02 -10.25 -9.44
N TRP A 77 -2.47 -9.43 -10.33
CA TRP A 77 -1.37 -8.50 -10.08
C TRP A 77 -1.79 -7.09 -10.42
N HIS A 78 -1.49 -6.15 -9.53
CA HIS A 78 -1.73 -4.73 -9.76
C HIS A 78 -0.41 -3.98 -9.60
N PHE A 79 -0.12 -3.09 -10.54
CA PHE A 79 1.15 -2.38 -10.61
C PHE A 79 0.94 -0.91 -10.30
N TYR A 80 1.74 -0.40 -9.37
CA TYR A 80 1.68 0.96 -8.89
C TYR A 80 3.02 1.67 -9.10
N SER A 81 2.95 2.97 -9.33
CA SER A 81 4.11 3.85 -9.38
C SER A 81 3.87 5.10 -8.53
N VAL A 82 4.89 5.50 -7.78
CA VAL A 82 4.93 6.78 -7.09
C VAL A 82 5.50 7.83 -8.05
N LYS A 83 4.74 8.90 -8.30
CA LYS A 83 5.21 10.08 -9.05
C LYS A 83 5.10 11.31 -8.15
N GLY A 84 6.24 11.74 -7.60
CA GLY A 84 6.28 12.79 -6.58
C GLY A 84 5.51 12.37 -5.31
N ASN A 85 4.32 12.94 -5.12
CA ASN A 85 3.42 12.63 -4.01
C ASN A 85 2.16 11.87 -4.41
N GLU A 86 2.06 11.44 -5.66
CA GLU A 86 0.90 10.71 -6.16
C GLU A 86 1.20 9.21 -6.23
N LEU A 87 0.20 8.40 -5.86
CA LEU A 87 0.18 6.98 -6.12
C LEU A 87 -0.68 6.72 -7.35
N ILE A 88 -0.09 6.12 -8.38
CA ILE A 88 -0.76 5.81 -9.63
C ILE A 88 -0.83 4.30 -9.80
N LEU A 89 -2.02 3.78 -10.10
CA LEU A 89 -2.21 2.41 -10.57
C LEU A 89 -2.02 2.39 -12.09
N SER A 90 -0.95 1.78 -12.56
CA SER A 90 -0.62 1.72 -13.99
C SER A 90 -1.33 0.57 -14.68
N ASP A 91 -1.32 -0.62 -14.08
CA ASP A 91 -1.78 -1.86 -14.70
C ASP A 91 -2.54 -2.75 -13.71
N LYS A 92 -3.50 -3.52 -14.26
CA LYS A 92 -4.07 -4.71 -13.62
C LYS A 92 -3.93 -5.89 -14.54
N GLU A 93 -3.52 -7.01 -13.98
CA GLU A 93 -3.26 -8.26 -14.67
C GLU A 93 -3.99 -9.40 -13.96
N ARG A 94 -4.69 -10.25 -14.70
CA ARG A 94 -5.35 -11.45 -14.17
C ARG A 94 -4.56 -12.69 -14.55
N VAL A 95 -4.35 -13.57 -13.58
CA VAL A 95 -3.55 -14.77 -13.68
C VAL A 95 -4.45 -16.01 -13.69
N GLU A 96 -4.20 -16.91 -14.62
CA GLU A 96 -4.89 -18.18 -14.75
C GLU A 96 -4.40 -19.22 -13.75
N LYS A 97 -5.11 -20.35 -13.74
CA LYS A 97 -4.78 -21.47 -12.88
C LYS A 97 -3.39 -22.10 -13.17
N ASP A 98 -2.81 -21.91 -14.33
CA ASP A 98 -1.46 -22.41 -14.65
C ASP A 98 -0.37 -21.36 -14.42
N GLY A 99 -0.72 -20.18 -13.88
CA GLY A 99 0.18 -19.06 -13.69
C GLY A 99 0.35 -18.17 -14.93
N ARG A 100 -0.34 -18.47 -16.04
CA ARG A 100 -0.29 -17.63 -17.24
C ARG A 100 -1.17 -16.39 -17.09
N LEU A 101 -0.76 -15.32 -17.75
CA LEU A 101 -1.55 -14.09 -17.84
C LEU A 101 -2.76 -14.33 -18.76
N SER A 102 -3.97 -14.19 -18.22
CA SER A 102 -5.21 -14.23 -19.03
C SER A 102 -5.62 -12.86 -19.55
N PHE A 103 -5.27 -11.80 -18.82
CA PHE A 103 -5.75 -10.46 -19.12
C PHE A 103 -4.81 -9.40 -18.58
N LYS A 104 -4.59 -8.34 -19.35
CA LYS A 104 -3.86 -7.13 -18.94
C LYS A 104 -4.64 -5.89 -19.31
N HIS A 105 -4.74 -4.96 -18.37
CA HIS A 105 -5.42 -3.68 -18.54
C HIS A 105 -4.55 -2.53 -18.02
N GLN A 106 -4.13 -1.66 -18.94
CA GLN A 106 -3.50 -0.39 -18.63
C GLN A 106 -4.55 0.63 -18.22
N ILE A 107 -4.37 1.25 -17.06
CA ILE A 107 -5.35 2.13 -16.42
C ILE A 107 -4.81 3.55 -16.23
N ASN A 108 -3.53 3.69 -15.83
CA ASN A 108 -2.92 4.99 -15.48
C ASN A 108 -3.83 5.88 -14.61
N LYS A 109 -4.37 5.32 -13.53
CA LYS A 109 -5.31 6.01 -12.64
C LYS A 109 -4.64 6.49 -11.36
N LYS A 110 -4.78 7.78 -11.04
CA LYS A 110 -4.42 8.32 -9.73
C LYS A 110 -5.31 7.70 -8.65
N ILE A 111 -4.69 7.07 -7.66
CA ILE A 111 -5.36 6.39 -6.57
C ILE A 111 -5.45 7.27 -5.33
N ALA A 112 -4.35 7.93 -5.01
CA ALA A 112 -4.25 8.78 -3.84
C ALA A 112 -3.12 9.80 -4.02
N GLU A 113 -3.11 10.78 -3.14
CA GLU A 113 -2.03 11.73 -2.95
C GLU A 113 -1.65 11.73 -1.48
N ALA A 114 -0.35 11.69 -1.18
CA ALA A 114 0.12 11.78 0.18
C ALA A 114 -0.31 13.12 0.77
N LYS A 115 -1.03 13.09 1.91
CA LYS A 115 -1.31 14.31 2.66
C LYS A 115 0.00 14.81 3.25
N HIS A 116 0.45 16.00 2.85
CA HIS A 116 1.53 16.68 3.55
C HIS A 116 1.06 16.96 4.98
N THR A 117 1.59 16.21 5.95
CA THR A 117 1.46 16.62 7.35
C THR A 117 2.49 17.74 7.53
N ILE A 118 2.04 18.99 7.42
CA ILE A 118 2.83 20.12 7.91
C ILE A 118 2.83 19.94 9.43
N ILE A 119 3.91 19.36 9.96
CA ILE A 119 4.16 19.37 11.39
C ILE A 119 4.46 20.83 11.71
N ASN A 120 3.44 21.57 12.14
CA ASN A 120 3.66 22.83 12.83
C ASN A 120 4.37 22.47 14.13
N GLU A 121 5.70 22.44 14.13
CA GLU A 121 6.45 22.46 15.38
C GLU A 121 5.95 23.67 16.18
N PRO A 122 5.48 23.50 17.42
CA PRO A 122 5.13 24.65 18.24
C PRO A 122 6.41 25.44 18.46
N ASN A 123 6.45 26.62 17.85
CA ASN A 123 7.55 27.56 17.88
C ASN A 123 7.87 27.90 19.34
N LYS A 124 8.84 27.18 19.94
CA LYS A 124 9.36 27.47 21.28
C LYS A 124 10.26 28.70 21.20
N HIS A 125 9.67 29.86 21.01
CA HIS A 125 10.34 31.11 21.39
C HIS A 125 10.38 31.18 22.91
N ARG A 126 11.55 30.78 23.45
CA ARG A 126 12.03 31.12 24.78
C ARG A 126 11.80 32.61 25.06
N LYS A 127 10.98 32.92 26.06
CA LYS A 127 11.07 34.20 26.78
C LYS A 127 12.45 34.29 27.44
N ARG A 128 13.23 35.34 27.16
CA ARG A 128 14.19 35.97 28.09
C ARG A 128 14.81 37.23 27.46
N GLY A 129 14.81 38.32 28.22
CA GLY A 129 15.32 39.65 27.88
C GLY A 129 14.26 40.70 28.21
N GLU A 130 14.05 41.05 29.48
CA GLU A 130 14.71 42.20 30.14
C GLU A 130 14.70 43.46 29.28
N ILE A 131 13.74 44.36 29.52
CA ILE A 131 13.98 45.81 29.56
C ILE A 131 13.13 46.36 30.70
N SER A 132 13.79 46.71 31.80
CA SER A 132 13.29 47.69 32.76
C SER A 132 13.59 49.09 32.22
N LEU A 133 12.57 49.96 32.20
CA LEU A 133 12.70 51.41 32.25
C LEU A 133 11.73 51.93 33.30
#